data_AF-G8Y659-F1
#
_entry.id   AF-G8Y659-F1
#
_cell.length_a   1.000
_cell.length_b   1.000
_cell.length_c   1.000
_cell.angle_alpha   90.00
_cell.angle_beta   90.00
_cell.angle_gamma   90.00
#
_symmetry.space_group_name_H-M   'P 1'
#
loop_
_entity.id
_entity.type
_entity.pdbx_description
1 polymer ?
#
loop_
_entity_poly.entity_id
_entity_poly.type
_entity_poly.pdbx_seq_one_letter_code
_entity_poly.pdbx_strand_id
1 'polypeptide(L)'
;MAYHPFIFRGLKSITNADPQQRSLIKLIRHNISVYCPHTAVDSAFGGVNDFLADGIIKGYKEHSRDVIQPDSEDPKCGMGRIVVLDKPAPLSSLIQNVKESLGLSSVQVACSRDHGIQSEIKTIAICAGSGGSIFKGVAADLYYTGELSHHEALYLSESGSSVISCNHSNTERPFLEVIKKQLSDEIPGSEIIISETDKDPFALY
;
A
#
# COMPACT_ATOMS: atom_id res chain seq x y z
N MET A 1 11.84 -13.51 -3.18
CA MET A 1 10.71 -12.77 -3.79
C MET A 1 11.03 -11.28 -3.75
N ALA A 2 10.76 -10.54 -4.81
CA ALA A 2 10.79 -9.08 -4.82
C ALA A 2 9.36 -8.56 -5.05
N TYR A 3 8.91 -7.58 -4.27
CA TYR A 3 7.54 -7.05 -4.43
C TYR A 3 7.39 -6.32 -5.78
N HIS A 4 8.33 -5.43 -6.06
CA HIS A 4 8.38 -4.67 -7.29
C HIS A 4 9.10 -5.41 -8.42
N PRO A 5 8.63 -5.29 -9.68
CA PRO A 5 9.27 -5.91 -10.83
C PRO A 5 10.70 -5.43 -10.98
N PHE A 6 11.64 -6.34 -10.75
CA PHE A 6 13.05 -6.04 -10.93
C PHE A 6 13.40 -5.71 -12.40
N ILE A 7 12.64 -6.24 -13.36
CA ILE A 7 12.68 -5.84 -14.77
C ILE A 7 11.34 -5.17 -15.10
N PHE A 8 11.23 -3.88 -14.79
CA PHE A 8 9.98 -3.12 -15.01
C PHE A 8 9.80 -2.68 -16.47
N ARG A 9 10.90 -2.34 -17.14
CA ARG A 9 10.93 -2.03 -18.58
C ARG A 9 11.79 -3.07 -19.29
N GLY A 10 11.43 -3.38 -20.54
CA GLY A 10 12.19 -4.32 -21.35
C GLY A 10 13.67 -3.92 -21.45
N LEU A 11 14.57 -4.83 -21.09
CA LEU A 11 16.01 -4.62 -21.20
C LEU A 11 16.45 -4.77 -22.66
N LYS A 12 17.10 -3.74 -23.21
CA LYS A 12 17.69 -3.78 -24.55
C LYS A 12 19.11 -4.35 -24.56
N SER A 13 19.77 -4.36 -23.41
CA SER A 13 21.12 -4.87 -23.19
C SER A 13 21.33 -5.15 -21.70
N ILE A 14 22.31 -6.00 -21.35
CA ILE A 14 22.72 -6.25 -19.97
C ILE A 14 24.21 -5.88 -19.86
N THR A 15 24.50 -4.81 -19.13
CA THR A 15 25.86 -4.25 -18.98
C THR A 15 26.12 -3.81 -17.54
N ASN A 16 27.36 -3.42 -17.21
CA ASN A 16 27.68 -2.86 -15.89
C ASN A 16 27.39 -1.35 -15.75
N ALA A 17 26.91 -0.68 -16.81
CA ALA A 17 26.70 0.77 -16.81
C ALA A 17 25.53 1.19 -15.91
N ASP A 18 24.48 0.36 -15.85
CA ASP A 18 23.27 0.65 -15.09
C ASP A 18 23.26 -0.08 -13.71
N PRO A 19 22.89 0.60 -12.61
CA PRO A 19 22.84 -0.02 -11.28
C PRO A 19 21.94 -1.25 -11.18
N GLN A 20 20.76 -1.23 -11.81
CA GLN A 20 19.83 -2.37 -11.81
C GLN A 20 20.41 -3.53 -12.61
N GLN A 21 21.01 -3.27 -13.77
CA GLN A 21 21.71 -4.31 -14.56
C GLN A 21 22.91 -4.90 -13.80
N ARG A 22 23.66 -4.11 -13.02
CA ARG A 22 24.72 -4.65 -12.15
C ARG A 22 24.17 -5.64 -11.12
N SER A 23 23.03 -5.34 -10.51
CA SER A 23 22.35 -6.27 -9.60
C SER A 23 21.87 -7.52 -10.34
N LEU A 24 21.36 -7.39 -11.57
CA LEU A 24 20.97 -8.53 -12.41
C LEU A 24 22.15 -9.47 -12.67
N ILE A 25 23.30 -8.92 -13.07
CA ILE A 25 24.53 -9.68 -13.32
C ILE A 25 24.98 -10.41 -12.06
N LYS A 26 24.84 -9.79 -10.87
CA LYS A 26 25.13 -10.45 -9.59
C LYS A 26 24.19 -11.62 -9.33
N LEU A 27 22.88 -11.46 -9.54
CA LEU A 27 21.90 -12.55 -9.36
C LEU A 27 22.23 -13.73 -10.28
N ILE A 28 22.52 -13.47 -11.56
CA ILE A 28 22.91 -14.49 -12.55
C ILE A 28 24.15 -15.25 -12.06
N ARG A 29 25.20 -14.52 -11.65
CA ARG A 29 26.47 -15.13 -11.20
C ARG A 29 26.33 -16.00 -9.95
N HIS A 30 25.32 -15.74 -9.12
CA HIS A 30 25.07 -16.48 -7.88
C HIS A 30 23.91 -17.47 -8.01
N ASN A 31 23.38 -17.69 -9.22
CA ASN A 31 22.24 -18.59 -9.48
C ASN A 31 21.00 -18.27 -8.62
N ILE A 32 20.71 -16.99 -8.42
CA ILE A 32 19.56 -16.54 -7.62
C ILE A 32 18.39 -16.24 -8.55
N SER A 33 17.31 -17.00 -8.38
CA SER A 33 16.03 -16.75 -9.04
C SER A 33 15.26 -15.63 -8.35
N VAL A 34 14.60 -14.78 -9.13
CA VAL A 34 13.74 -13.70 -8.63
C VAL A 34 12.33 -13.90 -9.15
N TYR A 35 11.39 -14.05 -8.22
CA TYR A 35 9.95 -14.05 -8.46
C TYR A 35 9.33 -12.74 -7.97
N CYS A 36 8.38 -12.20 -8.73
CA CYS A 36 7.74 -10.92 -8.45
C CYS A 36 6.22 -11.00 -8.67
N PRO A 37 5.42 -11.00 -7.60
CA PRO A 37 3.96 -11.04 -7.72
C PRO A 37 3.32 -9.65 -7.92
N HIS A 38 3.96 -8.57 -7.43
CA HIS A 38 3.53 -7.18 -7.60
C HIS A 38 2.00 -6.98 -7.39
N THR A 39 1.30 -6.44 -8.39
CA THR A 39 -0.13 -6.17 -8.39
C THR A 39 -1.02 -7.39 -8.15
N ALA A 40 -0.50 -8.62 -8.33
CA ALA A 40 -1.26 -9.81 -7.94
C ALA A 40 -1.50 -9.85 -6.42
N VAL A 41 -0.54 -9.38 -5.61
CA VAL A 41 -0.70 -9.28 -4.15
C VAL A 41 -1.56 -8.09 -3.75
N ASP A 42 -1.49 -6.99 -4.50
CA ASP A 42 -2.40 -5.86 -4.29
C ASP A 42 -3.85 -6.24 -4.54
N SER A 43 -4.08 -7.04 -5.60
CA SER A 43 -5.40 -7.46 -6.06
C SER A 43 -6.03 -8.53 -5.18
N ALA A 44 -5.24 -9.48 -4.69
CA ALA A 44 -5.73 -10.66 -3.99
C ALA A 44 -6.61 -10.33 -2.78
N PHE A 45 -7.62 -11.17 -2.54
CA PHE A 45 -8.35 -11.19 -1.28
C PHE A 45 -7.40 -11.57 -0.12
N GLY A 46 -7.37 -10.76 0.94
CA GLY A 46 -6.38 -10.88 2.01
C GLY A 46 -4.99 -10.35 1.64
N GLY A 47 -4.90 -9.59 0.54
CA GLY A 47 -3.69 -8.96 0.04
C GLY A 47 -3.32 -7.66 0.76
N VAL A 48 -2.44 -6.87 0.15
CA VAL A 48 -1.89 -5.64 0.77
C VAL A 48 -2.99 -4.63 1.12
N ASN A 49 -3.96 -4.44 0.22
CA ASN A 49 -5.04 -3.48 0.47
C ASN A 49 -5.96 -3.89 1.63
N ASP A 50 -6.17 -5.20 1.84
CA ASP A 50 -6.93 -5.71 2.99
C ASP A 50 -6.14 -5.55 4.29
N PHE A 51 -4.83 -5.78 4.25
CA PHE A 51 -3.94 -5.51 5.38
C PHE A 51 -3.96 -4.04 5.80
N LEU A 52 -3.91 -3.11 4.84
CA LEU A 52 -4.02 -1.67 5.11
C LEU A 52 -5.38 -1.30 5.70
N ALA A 53 -6.47 -1.90 5.17
CA ALA A 53 -7.82 -1.71 5.68
C ALA A 53 -7.96 -2.17 7.14
N ASP A 54 -7.48 -3.37 7.45
CA ASP A 54 -7.49 -3.92 8.81
C ASP A 54 -6.69 -3.04 9.78
N GLY A 55 -5.53 -2.55 9.32
CA GLY A 55 -4.66 -1.66 10.09
C GLY A 55 -5.32 -0.34 10.46
N ILE A 56 -5.86 0.39 9.48
CA ILE A 56 -6.43 1.73 9.70
C ILE A 56 -7.70 1.70 10.55
N ILE A 57 -8.52 0.65 10.44
CA ILE A 57 -9.80 0.55 11.18
C ILE A 57 -9.69 -0.15 12.54
N LYS A 58 -8.47 -0.48 13.01
CA LYS A 58 -8.25 -1.13 14.30
C LYS A 58 -9.04 -0.42 15.43
N GLY A 59 -9.90 -1.16 16.12
CA GLY A 59 -10.76 -0.64 17.20
C GLY A 59 -12.10 -0.05 16.73
N TYR A 60 -12.36 -0.02 15.41
CA TYR A 60 -13.62 0.41 14.81
C TYR A 60 -14.33 -0.77 14.14
N LYS A 61 -15.66 -0.71 14.08
CA LYS A 61 -16.47 -1.74 13.44
C LYS A 61 -16.68 -1.41 11.97
N GLU A 62 -16.23 -2.32 11.12
CA GLU A 62 -16.48 -2.31 9.68
C GLU A 62 -17.97 -2.60 9.42
N HIS A 63 -18.60 -1.75 8.60
CA HIS A 63 -19.93 -1.97 8.05
C HIS A 63 -19.84 -2.78 6.75
N SER A 64 -18.99 -2.31 5.82
CA SER A 64 -18.70 -3.00 4.57
C SER A 64 -17.28 -2.70 4.10
N ARG A 65 -16.76 -3.61 3.27
CA ARG A 65 -15.52 -3.45 2.52
C ARG A 65 -15.76 -3.97 1.11
N ASP A 66 -15.61 -3.08 0.15
CA ASP A 66 -15.79 -3.38 -1.27
C ASP A 66 -14.50 -3.11 -2.06
N VAL A 67 -14.32 -3.80 -3.18
CA VAL A 67 -13.18 -3.57 -4.09
C VAL A 67 -13.50 -2.38 -5.00
N ILE A 68 -12.58 -1.42 -5.13
CA ILE A 68 -12.80 -0.21 -5.95
C ILE A 68 -12.82 -0.55 -7.45
N GLN A 69 -11.84 -1.34 -7.90
CA GLN A 69 -11.77 -1.84 -9.27
C GLN A 69 -11.74 -3.38 -9.23
N PRO A 70 -12.90 -4.04 -9.21
CA PRO A 70 -12.97 -5.50 -9.07
C PRO A 70 -12.37 -6.21 -10.28
N ASP A 71 -11.76 -7.36 -10.03
CA ASP A 71 -11.34 -8.27 -11.08
C ASP A 71 -12.56 -8.88 -11.80
N SER A 72 -12.40 -9.20 -13.09
CA SER A 72 -13.49 -9.75 -13.90
C SER A 72 -13.89 -11.18 -13.52
N GLU A 73 -12.98 -11.96 -12.93
CA GLU A 73 -13.20 -13.37 -12.60
C GLU A 73 -13.66 -13.57 -11.15
N ASP A 74 -13.09 -12.81 -10.20
CA ASP A 74 -13.49 -12.84 -8.80
C ASP A 74 -13.70 -11.42 -8.24
N PRO A 75 -14.94 -11.01 -7.93
CA PRO A 75 -15.23 -9.67 -7.42
C PRO A 75 -14.67 -9.40 -6.01
N LYS A 76 -14.17 -10.43 -5.30
CA LYS A 76 -13.41 -10.26 -4.05
C LYS A 76 -11.97 -9.83 -4.28
N CYS A 77 -11.47 -10.03 -5.50
CA CYS A 77 -10.16 -9.57 -5.94
C CYS A 77 -10.29 -8.26 -6.73
N GLY A 78 -9.18 -7.54 -6.85
CA GLY A 78 -9.07 -6.30 -7.62
C GLY A 78 -8.39 -5.18 -6.84
N MET A 79 -8.24 -4.02 -7.49
CA MET A 79 -7.42 -2.94 -6.97
C MET A 79 -8.18 -2.06 -5.98
N GLY A 80 -7.49 -1.74 -4.87
CA GLY A 80 -7.98 -0.87 -3.82
C GLY A 80 -9.15 -1.43 -3.02
N ARG A 81 -9.47 -0.78 -1.91
CA ARG A 81 -10.63 -1.08 -1.07
C ARG A 81 -11.35 0.20 -0.72
N ILE A 82 -12.67 0.17 -0.64
CA ILE A 82 -13.46 1.20 0.02
C ILE A 82 -14.11 0.59 1.26
N VAL A 83 -13.79 1.14 2.41
CA VAL A 83 -14.31 0.71 3.71
C VAL A 83 -15.34 1.70 4.20
N VAL A 84 -16.47 1.19 4.66
CA VAL A 84 -17.49 1.98 5.37
C VAL A 84 -17.48 1.55 6.83
N LEU A 85 -17.36 2.51 7.74
CA LEU A 85 -17.46 2.27 9.17
C LEU A 85 -18.92 2.34 9.63
N ASP A 86 -19.28 1.53 10.64
CA ASP A 86 -20.61 1.56 11.27
C ASP A 86 -20.90 2.93 11.91
N LYS A 87 -19.86 3.55 12.50
CA LYS A 87 -19.89 4.89 13.08
C LYS A 87 -18.67 5.68 12.61
N PRO A 88 -18.81 6.99 12.36
CA PRO A 88 -17.67 7.83 12.03
C PRO A 88 -16.59 7.76 13.12
N ALA A 89 -15.33 7.88 12.68
CA ALA A 89 -14.15 7.88 13.51
C ALA A 89 -13.36 9.18 13.33
N PRO A 90 -12.76 9.74 14.40
CA PRO A 90 -11.89 10.90 14.27
C PRO A 90 -10.67 10.58 13.39
N LEU A 91 -10.36 11.47 12.44
CA LEU A 91 -9.18 11.35 11.58
C LEU A 91 -7.87 11.16 12.38
N SER A 92 -7.75 11.84 13.52
CA SER A 92 -6.59 11.72 14.42
C SER A 92 -6.36 10.29 14.93
N SER A 93 -7.42 9.55 15.25
CA SER A 93 -7.34 8.16 15.68
C SER A 93 -6.96 7.23 14.52
N LEU A 94 -7.49 7.47 13.32
CA LEU A 94 -7.11 6.70 12.13
C LEU A 94 -5.64 6.93 11.75
N ILE A 95 -5.13 8.17 11.87
CA ILE A 95 -3.71 8.47 11.67
C ILE A 95 -2.85 7.68 12.66
N GLN A 96 -3.27 7.59 13.92
CA GLN A 96 -2.55 6.81 14.93
C GLN A 96 -2.53 5.32 14.58
N ASN A 97 -3.65 4.77 14.15
CA ASN A 97 -3.74 3.39 13.66
C ASN A 97 -2.81 3.12 12.48
N VAL A 98 -2.76 4.03 11.49
CA VAL A 98 -1.83 3.93 10.34
C VAL A 98 -0.39 3.90 10.81
N LYS A 99 0.01 4.82 11.70
CA LYS A 99 1.37 4.87 12.25
C LYS A 99 1.75 3.57 12.95
N GLU A 100 0.87 3.03 13.79
CA GLU A 100 1.10 1.76 14.48
C GLU A 100 1.19 0.58 13.52
N SER A 101 0.25 0.49 12.57
CA SER A 101 0.16 -0.62 11.62
C SER A 101 1.36 -0.66 10.66
N LEU A 102 1.90 0.50 10.29
CA LEU A 102 3.06 0.60 9.38
C LEU A 102 4.40 0.74 10.12
N GLY A 103 4.40 0.92 11.44
CA GLY A 103 5.62 1.18 12.22
C GLY A 103 6.26 2.55 11.92
N LEU A 104 5.46 3.56 11.58
CA LEU A 104 5.93 4.90 11.21
C LEU A 104 5.80 5.90 12.36
N SER A 105 6.79 6.77 12.54
CA SER A 105 6.71 7.88 13.51
C SER A 105 5.81 9.03 13.04
N SER A 106 5.75 9.23 11.73
CA SER A 106 5.05 10.34 11.08
C SER A 106 4.50 9.92 9.72
N VAL A 107 3.45 10.64 9.29
CA VAL A 107 2.76 10.44 8.00
C VAL A 107 2.38 11.80 7.44
N GLN A 108 2.18 11.88 6.12
CA GLN A 108 1.73 13.11 5.46
C GLN A 108 0.21 13.14 5.44
N VAL A 109 -0.39 14.26 5.83
CA VAL A 109 -1.85 14.41 5.89
C VAL A 109 -2.26 15.71 5.21
N ALA A 110 -3.13 15.61 4.20
CA ALA A 110 -3.88 16.75 3.69
C ALA A 110 -5.28 16.66 4.31
N CYS A 111 -5.63 17.58 5.20
CA CYS A 111 -6.93 17.55 5.85
C CYS A 111 -8.02 18.14 4.94
N SER A 112 -9.27 17.75 5.17
CA SER A 112 -10.41 18.44 4.58
C SER A 112 -10.38 19.94 4.93
N ARG A 113 -10.80 20.79 3.99
CA ARG A 113 -10.82 22.25 4.20
C ARG A 113 -11.74 22.69 5.33
N ASP A 114 -12.82 21.97 5.57
CA ASP A 114 -13.89 22.39 6.48
C ASP A 114 -13.67 21.95 7.93
N HIS A 115 -13.02 20.81 8.15
CA HIS A 115 -12.93 20.19 9.48
C HIS A 115 -11.50 19.90 9.94
N GLY A 116 -10.51 20.01 9.06
CA GLY A 116 -9.11 19.83 9.43
C GLY A 116 -8.85 18.45 10.07
N ILE A 117 -8.05 18.43 11.13
CA ILE A 117 -7.75 17.21 11.89
C ILE A 117 -8.94 16.66 12.70
N GLN A 118 -9.99 17.48 12.88
CA GLN A 118 -11.21 17.12 13.61
C GLN A 118 -12.26 16.48 12.68
N SER A 119 -11.89 16.15 11.45
CA SER A 119 -12.76 15.46 10.49
C SER A 119 -13.23 14.11 11.06
N GLU A 120 -14.54 13.87 10.97
CA GLU A 120 -15.17 12.58 11.25
C GLU A 120 -15.22 11.76 9.96
N ILE A 121 -14.59 10.59 9.96
CA ILE A 121 -14.40 9.75 8.78
C ILE A 121 -15.32 8.55 8.87
N LYS A 122 -16.21 8.38 7.89
CA LYS A 122 -17.08 7.20 7.78
C LYS A 122 -16.65 6.30 6.63
N THR A 123 -16.13 6.88 5.56
CA THR A 123 -15.75 6.18 4.33
C THR A 123 -14.27 6.37 4.03
N ILE A 124 -13.56 5.28 3.74
CA ILE A 124 -12.12 5.26 3.54
C ILE A 124 -11.81 4.56 2.22
N ALA A 125 -11.30 5.28 1.23
CA ALA A 125 -10.74 4.72 0.01
C ALA A 125 -9.25 4.41 0.21
N ILE A 126 -8.83 3.19 -0.07
CA ILE A 126 -7.51 2.64 0.27
C ILE A 126 -6.87 2.07 -0.99
N CYS A 127 -5.60 2.40 -1.21
CA CYS A 127 -4.77 1.78 -2.24
C CYS A 127 -3.30 1.82 -1.81
N ALA A 128 -2.66 0.66 -1.62
CA ALA A 128 -1.22 0.58 -1.45
C ALA A 128 -0.48 1.17 -2.65
N GLY A 129 0.75 1.64 -2.43
CA GLY A 129 1.57 2.24 -3.48
C GLY A 129 0.97 3.55 -4.01
N SER A 130 0.75 3.65 -5.31
CA SER A 130 0.26 4.86 -5.99
C SER A 130 -1.25 4.79 -6.31
N GLY A 131 -2.08 5.38 -5.45
CA GLY A 131 -3.55 5.28 -5.53
C GLY A 131 -4.27 6.22 -6.49
N GLY A 132 -3.60 7.23 -7.07
CA GLY A 132 -4.26 8.32 -7.81
C GLY A 132 -5.22 7.87 -8.91
N SER A 133 -4.83 6.90 -9.75
CA SER A 133 -5.70 6.34 -10.78
C SER A 133 -6.84 5.50 -10.24
N ILE A 134 -6.62 4.82 -9.11
CA ILE A 134 -7.61 3.95 -8.48
C ILE A 134 -8.73 4.78 -7.84
N PHE A 135 -8.42 5.94 -7.29
CA PHE A 135 -9.37 6.82 -6.63
C PHE A 135 -10.24 7.66 -7.57
N LYS A 136 -10.02 7.61 -8.89
CA LYS A 136 -10.81 8.39 -9.85
C LYS A 136 -12.29 7.98 -9.81
N GLY A 137 -13.15 8.95 -9.52
CA GLY A 137 -14.60 8.74 -9.43
C GLY A 137 -15.08 8.06 -8.14
N VAL A 138 -14.17 7.79 -7.21
CA VAL A 138 -14.51 7.28 -5.87
C VAL A 138 -14.78 8.46 -4.97
N ALA A 139 -15.89 8.44 -4.23
CA ALA A 139 -16.19 9.42 -3.19
C ALA A 139 -15.93 8.80 -1.81
N ALA A 140 -15.06 9.41 -1.01
CA ALA A 140 -14.75 8.98 0.35
C ALA A 140 -14.39 10.18 1.24
N ASP A 141 -14.60 10.05 2.55
CA ASP A 141 -14.20 11.06 3.53
C ASP A 141 -12.68 11.08 3.71
N LEU A 142 -12.02 9.93 3.50
CA LEU A 142 -10.58 9.75 3.61
C LEU A 142 -10.03 8.91 2.46
N TYR A 143 -8.93 9.36 1.85
CA TYR A 143 -8.11 8.59 0.91
C TYR A 143 -6.79 8.21 1.56
N TYR A 144 -6.47 6.93 1.59
CA TYR A 144 -5.28 6.39 2.22
C TYR A 144 -4.42 5.64 1.20
N THR A 145 -3.20 6.12 0.97
CA THR A 145 -2.29 5.53 -0.03
C THR A 145 -0.83 5.76 0.30
N GLY A 146 0.07 5.18 -0.50
CA GLY A 146 1.49 5.50 -0.44
C GLY A 146 1.71 6.91 -1.00
N GLU A 147 1.26 7.17 -2.22
CA GLU A 147 1.59 8.38 -2.97
C GLU A 147 0.41 8.96 -3.75
N LEU A 148 0.34 10.29 -3.76
CA LEU A 148 -0.46 11.11 -4.68
C LEU A 148 0.40 12.28 -5.16
N SER A 149 0.11 12.79 -6.35
CA SER A 149 0.66 14.08 -6.76
C SER A 149 0.09 15.21 -5.88
N HIS A 150 0.83 16.33 -5.81
CA HIS A 150 0.39 17.51 -5.08
C HIS A 150 -1.01 18.00 -5.50
N HIS A 151 -1.28 18.01 -6.80
CA HIS A 151 -2.57 18.47 -7.33
C HIS A 151 -3.72 17.51 -7.01
N GLU A 152 -3.48 16.20 -6.98
CA GLU A 152 -4.50 15.23 -6.56
C GLU A 152 -4.83 15.40 -5.08
N ALA A 153 -3.81 15.53 -4.21
CA ALA A 153 -4.04 15.75 -2.78
C ALA A 153 -4.77 17.08 -2.50
N LEU A 154 -4.38 18.15 -3.20
CA LEU A 154 -5.04 19.45 -3.10
C LEU A 154 -6.50 19.38 -3.54
N TYR A 155 -6.78 18.76 -4.69
CA TYR A 155 -8.14 18.60 -5.21
C TYR A 155 -9.05 17.87 -4.23
N LEU A 156 -8.57 16.77 -3.63
CA LEU A 156 -9.36 15.98 -2.66
C LEU A 156 -9.63 16.78 -1.37
N SER A 157 -8.60 17.49 -0.86
CA SER A 157 -8.73 18.38 0.30
C SER A 157 -9.74 19.51 0.09
N GLU A 158 -9.70 20.16 -1.07
CA GLU A 158 -10.64 21.23 -1.44
C GLU A 158 -12.05 20.72 -1.73
N SER A 159 -12.19 19.44 -2.09
CA SER A 159 -13.47 18.76 -2.29
C SER A 159 -14.10 18.26 -0.99
N GLY A 160 -13.47 18.50 0.16
CA GLY A 160 -14.00 18.14 1.49
C GLY A 160 -13.49 16.82 2.05
N SER A 161 -12.60 16.13 1.34
CA SER A 161 -12.01 14.86 1.80
C SER A 161 -10.65 15.07 2.46
N SER A 162 -10.23 14.12 3.30
CA SER A 162 -8.86 14.08 3.82
C SER A 162 -8.01 13.05 3.05
N VAL A 163 -6.70 13.20 3.11
CA VAL A 163 -5.72 12.28 2.52
C VAL A 163 -4.67 11.92 3.55
N ILE A 164 -4.34 10.64 3.67
CA ILE A 164 -3.14 10.14 4.33
C ILE A 164 -2.23 9.53 3.28
N SER A 165 -0.99 10.03 3.19
CA SER A 165 0.07 9.52 2.33
C SER A 165 1.26 9.08 3.16
N CYS A 166 1.74 7.85 2.91
CA CYS A 166 2.76 7.20 3.72
C CYS A 166 4.07 6.89 2.97
N ASN A 167 4.22 7.35 1.72
CA ASN A 167 5.21 6.89 0.73
C ASN A 167 4.97 5.45 0.27
N HIS A 168 5.44 5.13 -0.93
CA HIS A 168 5.14 3.87 -1.63
C HIS A 168 5.50 2.64 -0.81
N SER A 169 6.77 2.49 -0.45
CA SER A 169 7.29 1.24 0.13
C SER A 169 6.73 1.01 1.53
N ASN A 170 6.43 2.08 2.25
CA ASN A 170 5.91 1.98 3.62
C ASN A 170 4.50 1.39 3.67
N THR A 171 3.69 1.54 2.61
CA THR A 171 2.35 0.94 2.55
C THR A 171 2.33 -0.53 2.16
N GLU A 172 3.44 -1.06 1.63
CA GLU A 172 3.50 -2.41 1.09
C GLU A 172 4.38 -3.32 1.95
N ARG A 173 5.53 -2.80 2.40
CA ARG A 173 6.57 -3.57 3.06
C ARG A 173 6.11 -4.27 4.35
N PRO A 174 5.29 -3.68 5.23
CA PRO A 174 4.80 -4.38 6.41
C PRO A 174 4.02 -5.67 6.08
N PHE A 175 3.43 -5.76 4.89
CA PHE A 175 2.74 -6.98 4.44
C PHE A 175 3.69 -8.17 4.21
N LEU A 176 5.01 -7.94 4.08
CA LEU A 176 5.98 -9.03 3.95
C LEU A 176 5.98 -9.98 5.16
N GLU A 177 5.59 -9.52 6.35
CA GLU A 177 5.41 -10.40 7.52
C GLU A 177 4.24 -11.38 7.34
N VAL A 178 3.16 -10.92 6.71
CA VAL A 178 2.02 -11.77 6.35
C VAL A 178 2.45 -12.81 5.31
N ILE A 179 3.15 -12.38 4.27
CA ILE A 179 3.67 -13.29 3.23
C ILE A 179 4.64 -14.31 3.82
N LYS A 180 5.55 -13.88 4.72
CA LYS A 180 6.49 -14.78 5.39
C LYS A 180 5.77 -15.90 6.13
N LYS A 181 4.69 -15.56 6.84
CA LYS A 181 3.86 -16.56 7.52
C LYS A 181 3.20 -17.51 6.53
N GLN A 182 2.55 -16.98 5.49
CA GLN A 182 1.90 -17.79 4.44
C GLN A 182 2.90 -18.76 3.77
N LEU A 183 4.08 -18.27 3.38
CA LEU A 183 5.11 -19.10 2.76
C LEU A 183 5.68 -20.16 3.71
N SER A 184 5.74 -19.86 5.02
CA SER A 184 6.21 -20.82 6.01
C SER A 184 5.26 -22.00 6.16
N ASP A 185 3.95 -21.74 6.01
CA ASP A 185 2.90 -22.77 6.05
C ASP A 185 2.88 -23.59 4.73
N GLU A 186 3.03 -22.92 3.58
CA GLU A 186 2.99 -23.57 2.25
C GLU A 186 4.27 -24.34 1.89
N ILE A 187 5.43 -23.92 2.42
CA ILE A 187 6.73 -24.51 2.09
C ILE A 187 7.49 -24.89 3.37
N PRO A 188 6.97 -25.87 4.14
CA PRO A 188 7.53 -26.22 5.44
C PRO A 188 8.99 -26.68 5.31
N GLY A 189 9.82 -26.23 6.25
CA GLY A 189 11.25 -26.55 6.29
C GLY A 189 12.15 -25.65 5.45
N SER A 190 11.60 -24.68 4.72
CA SER A 190 12.38 -23.65 4.04
C SER A 190 12.73 -22.50 4.97
N GLU A 191 13.93 -21.93 4.81
CA GLU A 191 14.32 -20.70 5.48
C GLU A 191 13.72 -19.49 4.75
N ILE A 192 12.87 -18.71 5.44
CA ILE A 192 12.24 -17.52 4.89
C ILE A 192 12.68 -16.30 5.67
N ILE A 193 13.41 -15.42 5.00
CA ILE A 193 13.99 -14.21 5.57
C ILE A 193 13.38 -13.00 4.85
N ILE A 194 13.02 -11.97 5.62
CA ILE A 194 12.67 -10.65 5.08
C ILE A 194 13.96 -9.84 5.07
N SER A 195 14.32 -9.29 3.92
CA SER A 195 15.52 -8.46 3.77
C SER A 195 15.45 -7.26 4.71
N GLU A 196 16.54 -6.95 5.42
CA GLU A 196 16.64 -5.76 6.29
C GLU A 196 17.35 -4.58 5.60
N THR A 197 17.84 -4.80 4.38
CA THR A 197 18.70 -3.82 3.67
C THR A 197 17.90 -2.84 2.81
N ASP A 198 16.76 -3.27 2.27
CA ASP A 198 15.89 -2.43 1.47
C ASP A 198 14.93 -1.62 2.34
N LYS A 199 14.67 -0.39 1.92
CA LYS A 199 13.82 0.59 2.62
C LYS A 199 13.29 1.61 1.62
N ASP A 200 12.30 2.39 2.06
CA ASP A 200 11.80 3.52 1.28
C ASP A 200 12.97 4.45 0.90
N PRO A 201 13.02 4.94 -0.35
CA PRO A 201 14.11 5.80 -0.81
C PRO A 201 14.10 7.18 -0.14
N PHE A 202 12.98 7.58 0.48
CA PHE A 202 12.87 8.83 1.21
C PHE A 202 12.97 8.60 2.72
N ALA A 203 13.71 9.48 3.39
CA ALA A 203 13.83 9.48 4.85
C ALA A 203 13.33 10.81 5.42
N LEU A 204 12.68 10.73 6.58
CA LEU A 204 12.25 11.88 7.36
C LEU A 204 13.32 12.15 8.42
N TYR A 205 13.78 13.40 8.50
CA TYR A 205 14.84 13.86 9.40
C TYR A 205 14.34 14.97 10.31
#